data_AF-A0A0G4ELG4-F1
#
_entry.id   AF-A0A0G4ELG4-F1
#
_cell.length_a   1.000
_cell.length_b   1.000
_cell.length_c   1.000
_cell.angle_alpha   90.00
_cell.angle_beta   90.00
_cell.angle_gamma   90.00
#
_symmetry.space_group_name_H-M   'P 1'
#
loop_
_entity.id
_entity.type
_entity.pdbx_description
1 polymer ?
#
loop_
_entity_poly.entity_id
_entity_poly.type
_entity_poly.pdbx_seq_one_letter_code
_entity_poly.pdbx_strand_id
1 'polypeptide(L)'
;MPMSLPIPQAPLIRRSVIHPLRSVSSLAAQPAAASQPFIRRRGPLLNPIPPPVQHEPLVRQPTADMLMAQSCGRIHELPPKELARVAKLAVKRGNFDKEVWEAISARALRTADQFDAPDVALLLRAYSYRRLLDFNLFTKLANRLMALLDEDPHLELSAMDLTRIIYSAGIFQFADSRLFHRLVPKIYERRTDFRPKDLADIAHAFAKTHVVNHDLFYFVAHALPPYFRDLTPPKLANVCTAFAGLSLYERSFFDALTRHVQGRLRQFGAVELKNFFVGLAQIHKQLACSRRGEVRDDRQLIDGIIRGFRSIMGPLSFKSYLQILRGLMMLNHFDAKFLHHHLIPALSSRRHRQRADDITFYDFALLLSLLARLPRSSWTAGAAQLAQDVVSDLPRKIRFDRDAIVMTIGALRKLDIYDTEVFSKCEGLILKNRKAFMRGLRYDRLTVLQAAYEAIAQRDAPPPDSPDMTPDDNPWRDIHRFLTWNLDGRQPRKAAHLHQVPHPEQQPQGASSASPLRTGEVFVHTYSAEEGFQTRTVDLLHSGGEAEHDLQHMFGRRDGEGGGKTGSVYFPEIELMDLSAEEGRDSGSGSDEIKGEGEGEGEGADEAAIEEELVEQEETTEQKRDTERDSTS
;
A
#
# COMPACT_ATOMS: atom_id res chain seq x y z
N MET A 1 -59.07 -23.95 -28.12
CA MET A 1 -59.79 -24.62 -27.04
C MET A 1 -58.80 -25.02 -25.94
N PRO A 2 -59.13 -24.82 -24.65
CA PRO A 2 -58.17 -24.70 -23.55
C PRO A 2 -58.35 -25.75 -22.44
N MET A 3 -57.41 -25.82 -21.49
CA MET A 3 -57.63 -26.14 -20.07
C MET A 3 -56.50 -25.43 -19.29
N SER A 4 -56.64 -24.42 -18.43
CA SER A 4 -57.52 -24.10 -17.28
C SER A 4 -57.03 -24.60 -15.92
N LEU A 5 -56.25 -23.73 -15.21
CA LEU A 5 -56.31 -23.31 -13.78
C LEU A 5 -56.11 -24.36 -12.63
N PRO A 6 -55.73 -23.98 -11.37
CA PRO A 6 -56.09 -22.75 -10.65
C PRO A 6 -55.07 -22.05 -9.71
N ILE A 7 -55.51 -20.86 -9.29
CA ILE A 7 -55.02 -19.92 -8.25
C ILE A 7 -55.24 -20.48 -6.83
N PRO A 8 -54.50 -19.99 -5.81
CA PRO A 8 -55.18 -19.54 -4.59
C PRO A 8 -54.77 -18.14 -4.12
N GLN A 9 -55.68 -17.57 -3.34
CA GLN A 9 -55.91 -16.16 -3.03
C GLN A 9 -55.01 -15.58 -1.94
N ALA A 10 -54.93 -14.25 -1.93
CA ALA A 10 -54.37 -13.40 -0.87
C ALA A 10 -55.24 -13.36 0.42
N PRO A 11 -54.72 -12.74 1.49
CA PRO A 11 -55.54 -11.75 2.20
C PRO A 11 -54.90 -10.35 2.26
N LEU A 12 -55.82 -9.39 2.31
CA LEU A 12 -55.71 -7.93 2.27
C LEU A 12 -55.22 -7.29 3.57
N ILE A 13 -55.08 -5.95 3.52
CA ILE A 13 -55.03 -4.91 4.60
C ILE A 13 -53.60 -4.36 4.82
N ARG A 14 -53.25 -3.06 4.72
CA ARG A 14 -53.95 -1.77 4.49
C ARG A 14 -52.93 -0.75 3.94
N ARG A 15 -53.35 0.08 2.98
CA ARG A 15 -52.66 1.32 2.56
C ARG A 15 -52.89 2.43 3.58
N SER A 16 -51.87 3.25 3.83
CA SER A 16 -52.04 4.67 4.16
C SER A 16 -51.31 5.53 3.13
N VAL A 17 -52.05 6.54 2.69
CA VAL A 17 -51.83 7.47 1.59
C VAL A 17 -51.37 8.80 2.19
N ILE A 18 -50.35 9.46 1.64
CA ILE A 18 -50.26 10.92 1.64
C ILE A 18 -49.78 11.38 0.25
N HIS A 19 -50.56 12.31 -0.32
CA HIS A 19 -50.44 12.91 -1.65
C HIS A 19 -49.29 13.92 -1.78
N PRO A 20 -48.78 14.17 -3.01
CA PRO A 20 -47.96 15.33 -3.35
C PRO A 20 -48.83 16.52 -3.80
N LEU A 21 -48.45 17.75 -3.43
CA LEU A 21 -49.07 18.99 -3.91
C LEU A 21 -48.32 19.61 -5.08
N ARG A 22 -49.12 20.24 -5.95
CA ARG A 22 -48.90 20.66 -7.33
C ARG A 22 -48.05 21.92 -7.50
N SER A 23 -47.40 21.95 -8.65
CA SER A 23 -46.99 23.11 -9.44
C SER A 23 -48.17 23.97 -9.89
N VAL A 24 -48.01 25.30 -9.94
CA VAL A 24 -48.67 26.16 -10.95
C VAL A 24 -47.73 27.31 -11.31
N SER A 25 -47.55 27.54 -12.61
CA SER A 25 -46.86 28.68 -13.20
C SER A 25 -47.87 29.59 -13.90
N SER A 26 -47.46 30.86 -14.12
CA SER A 26 -47.92 31.79 -15.17
C SER A 26 -49.20 32.61 -14.92
N LEU A 27 -49.07 33.95 -14.83
CA LEU A 27 -49.56 34.87 -15.86
C LEU A 27 -48.93 36.28 -15.73
N ALA A 28 -48.83 36.99 -16.85
CA ALA A 28 -48.08 38.23 -17.06
C ALA A 28 -48.94 39.50 -17.19
N ALA A 29 -48.25 40.65 -17.12
CA ALA A 29 -48.44 41.91 -17.87
C ALA A 29 -49.23 43.12 -17.28
N GLN A 30 -48.45 44.18 -16.95
CA GLN A 30 -48.56 45.61 -17.38
C GLN A 30 -49.58 46.59 -16.71
N PRO A 31 -49.52 47.95 -16.88
CA PRO A 31 -48.74 48.90 -16.05
C PRO A 31 -49.43 50.28 -15.71
N ALA A 32 -48.65 51.18 -15.07
CA ALA A 32 -48.61 52.67 -15.21
C ALA A 32 -49.55 53.66 -14.45
N ALA A 33 -48.89 54.74 -13.99
CA ALA A 33 -49.31 56.14 -13.72
C ALA A 33 -50.14 56.45 -12.44
N ALA A 34 -50.10 57.63 -11.81
CA ALA A 34 -49.19 58.79 -11.66
C ALA A 34 -49.93 59.82 -10.75
N SER A 35 -49.19 60.74 -10.11
CA SER A 35 -49.64 62.07 -9.57
C SER A 35 -50.50 62.08 -8.27
N GLN A 36 -50.33 62.93 -7.24
CA GLN A 36 -49.69 64.25 -6.95
C GLN A 36 -49.86 64.54 -5.41
N PRO A 37 -49.55 65.72 -4.81
CA PRO A 37 -48.36 66.58 -4.84
C PRO A 37 -47.86 67.08 -3.44
N PHE A 38 -46.75 67.82 -3.52
CA PHE A 38 -46.00 68.64 -2.55
C PHE A 38 -46.78 69.71 -1.75
N ILE A 39 -46.47 69.88 -0.45
CA ILE A 39 -46.57 71.16 0.29
C ILE A 39 -45.34 71.37 1.20
N ARG A 40 -44.64 72.50 1.00
CA ARG A 40 -43.53 73.04 1.82
C ARG A 40 -44.01 73.64 3.14
N ARG A 41 -43.22 73.54 4.23
CA ARG A 41 -43.02 74.65 5.20
C ARG A 41 -41.72 74.52 6.04
N ARG A 42 -40.88 75.56 5.87
CA ARG A 42 -39.89 76.23 6.75
C ARG A 42 -39.23 75.51 7.96
N GLY A 43 -37.89 75.59 8.04
CA GLY A 43 -37.07 75.37 9.27
C GLY A 43 -37.32 76.43 10.36
N PRO A 44 -36.65 76.40 11.54
CA PRO A 44 -35.18 76.54 11.67
C PRO A 44 -34.52 75.81 12.89
N LEU A 45 -33.22 76.09 13.07
CA LEU A 45 -32.40 76.07 14.30
C LEU A 45 -31.35 74.95 14.45
N LEU A 46 -30.09 75.40 14.30
CA LEU A 46 -28.84 74.78 14.70
C LEU A 46 -28.83 74.54 16.22
N ASN A 47 -28.51 73.31 16.63
CA ASN A 47 -28.04 73.01 17.98
C ASN A 47 -26.52 72.72 17.95
N PRO A 48 -25.80 72.97 19.05
CA PRO A 48 -24.33 73.04 19.07
C PRO A 48 -23.67 71.65 19.03
N ILE A 49 -22.48 71.63 18.45
CA ILE A 49 -21.55 70.49 18.38
C ILE A 49 -21.09 70.13 19.81
N PRO A 50 -21.23 68.88 20.30
CA PRO A 50 -20.56 68.44 21.52
C PRO A 50 -19.05 68.26 21.26
N PRO A 51 -18.18 68.48 22.27
CA PRO A 51 -16.74 68.38 22.08
C PRO A 51 -16.32 66.95 21.71
N PRO A 52 -15.22 66.78 20.96
CA PRO A 52 -14.79 65.48 20.49
C PRO A 52 -14.43 64.58 21.68
N VAL A 53 -15.16 63.47 21.79
CA VAL A 53 -14.74 62.32 22.59
C VAL A 53 -13.39 61.87 22.05
N GLN A 54 -12.37 61.89 22.90
CA GLN A 54 -11.08 61.29 22.60
C GLN A 54 -11.32 59.81 22.31
N HIS A 55 -11.24 59.43 21.04
CA HIS A 55 -11.15 58.02 20.68
C HIS A 55 -9.83 57.49 21.25
N GLU A 56 -9.91 56.71 22.32
CA GLU A 56 -8.89 55.72 22.65
C GLU A 56 -8.53 54.98 21.35
N PRO A 57 -7.24 54.88 20.98
CA PRO A 57 -6.87 54.17 19.77
C PRO A 57 -7.30 52.71 19.95
N LEU A 58 -8.21 52.25 19.09
CA LEU A 58 -8.48 50.84 18.88
C LEU A 58 -7.12 50.14 18.73
N VAL A 59 -6.73 49.38 19.76
CA VAL A 59 -5.59 48.48 19.72
C VAL A 59 -5.85 47.53 18.55
N ARG A 60 -5.18 47.77 17.42
CA ARG A 60 -5.22 46.86 16.27
C ARG A 60 -4.79 45.50 16.81
N GLN A 61 -5.69 44.53 16.78
CA GLN A 61 -5.33 43.16 17.11
C GLN A 61 -4.11 42.78 16.26
N PRO A 62 -3.06 42.18 16.86
CA PRO A 62 -1.86 41.84 16.12
C PRO A 62 -2.24 40.96 14.94
N THR A 63 -1.74 41.31 13.75
CA THR A 63 -1.97 40.49 12.56
C THR A 63 -1.45 39.08 12.84
N ALA A 64 -2.07 38.08 12.23
CA ALA A 64 -1.62 36.69 12.41
C ALA A 64 -0.12 36.53 12.07
N ASP A 65 0.45 37.40 11.23
CA ASP A 65 1.89 37.50 10.90
C ASP A 65 2.74 37.88 12.11
N MET A 66 2.29 38.86 12.88
CA MET A 66 2.93 39.24 14.14
C MET A 66 2.82 38.12 15.17
N LEU A 67 1.68 37.42 15.24
CA LEU A 67 1.48 36.30 16.17
C LEU A 67 2.40 35.11 15.86
N MET A 68 2.60 34.75 14.58
CA MET A 68 3.55 33.69 14.22
C MET A 68 5.00 34.11 14.47
N ALA A 69 5.41 35.32 14.06
CA ALA A 69 6.77 35.79 14.28
C ALA A 69 7.11 35.85 15.78
N GLN A 70 6.16 36.31 16.60
CA GLN A 70 6.30 36.35 18.06
C GLN A 70 6.29 34.95 18.69
N SER A 71 5.50 34.02 18.15
CA SER A 71 5.42 32.63 18.64
C SER A 71 6.64 31.81 18.24
N CYS A 72 7.20 32.02 17.04
CA CYS A 72 8.39 31.32 16.55
C CYS A 72 9.62 31.58 17.44
N GLY A 73 9.80 32.81 17.92
CA GLY A 73 10.87 33.14 18.87
C GLY A 73 10.71 32.51 20.27
N ARG A 74 9.51 32.01 20.60
CA ARG A 74 9.16 31.49 21.95
C ARG A 74 8.61 30.06 21.93
N ILE A 75 8.84 29.30 20.85
CA ILE A 75 8.33 27.93 20.69
C ILE A 75 8.65 27.04 21.91
N HIS A 76 9.84 27.22 22.50
CA HIS A 76 10.31 26.45 23.64
C HIS A 76 9.49 26.65 24.93
N GLU A 77 8.69 27.71 25.03
CA GLU A 77 7.85 28.05 26.19
C GLU A 77 6.36 27.71 25.97
N LEU A 78 5.95 27.49 24.71
CA LEU A 78 4.53 27.36 24.39
C LEU A 78 3.87 26.16 25.07
N PRO A 79 2.63 26.29 25.56
CA PRO A 79 1.86 25.16 26.04
C PRO A 79 1.43 24.24 24.88
N PRO A 80 1.14 22.95 25.14
CA PRO A 80 0.77 21.95 24.12
C PRO A 80 -0.28 22.42 23.10
N LYS A 81 -1.37 23.03 23.60
CA LYS A 81 -2.48 23.54 22.79
C LYS A 81 -2.09 24.64 21.82
N GLU A 82 -1.27 25.58 22.30
CA GLU A 82 -0.76 26.66 21.45
C GLU A 82 0.27 26.12 20.47
N LEU A 83 1.09 25.15 20.88
CA LEU A 83 2.06 24.50 20.01
C LEU A 83 1.40 23.80 18.82
N ALA A 84 0.32 23.04 19.04
CA ALA A 84 -0.44 22.40 17.97
C ALA A 84 -1.08 23.42 17.01
N ARG A 85 -1.56 24.56 17.53
CA ARG A 85 -2.10 25.66 16.72
C ARG A 85 -1.02 26.38 15.92
N VAL A 86 0.15 26.61 16.50
CA VAL A 86 1.31 27.20 15.81
C VAL A 86 1.78 26.28 14.69
N ALA A 87 1.86 24.97 14.92
CA ALA A 87 2.17 23.99 13.87
C ALA A 87 1.14 24.04 12.72
N LYS A 88 -0.16 24.06 13.04
CA LYS A 88 -1.23 24.22 12.04
C LYS A 88 -1.06 25.51 11.23
N LEU A 89 -0.79 26.63 11.91
CA LEU A 89 -0.66 27.95 11.29
C LEU A 89 0.63 28.06 10.46
N ALA A 90 1.72 27.42 10.87
CA ALA A 90 2.95 27.31 10.11
C ALA A 90 2.70 26.61 8.76
N VAL A 91 2.00 25.47 8.77
CA VAL A 91 1.59 24.78 7.53
C VAL A 91 0.74 25.67 6.65
N LYS A 92 -0.30 26.32 7.21
CA LYS A 92 -1.20 27.20 6.45
C LYS A 92 -0.47 28.34 5.73
N ARG A 93 0.71 28.71 6.22
CA ARG A 93 1.54 29.80 5.68
C ARG A 93 2.67 29.31 4.79
N GLY A 94 2.76 28.00 4.55
CA GLY A 94 3.88 27.40 3.85
C GLY A 94 5.23 27.55 4.58
N ASN A 95 5.22 27.79 5.90
CA ASN A 95 6.46 27.85 6.67
C ASN A 95 6.92 26.43 7.01
N PHE A 96 7.95 25.99 6.29
CA PHE A 96 8.58 24.68 6.43
C PHE A 96 10.04 24.79 6.83
N ASP A 97 10.42 25.87 7.50
CA ASP A 97 11.77 26.05 8.02
C ASP A 97 12.12 24.92 9.00
N LYS A 98 13.21 24.21 8.70
CA LYS A 98 13.68 23.07 9.46
C LYS A 98 13.88 23.42 10.93
N GLU A 99 14.45 24.59 11.23
CA GLU A 99 14.72 25.01 12.61
C GLU A 99 13.43 25.20 13.42
N VAL A 100 12.39 25.75 12.78
CA VAL A 100 11.07 25.96 13.40
C VAL A 100 10.43 24.61 13.73
N TRP A 101 10.45 23.66 12.80
CA TRP A 101 9.85 22.34 13.01
C TRP A 101 10.64 21.47 14.00
N GLU A 102 11.97 21.57 14.01
CA GLU A 102 12.81 20.94 15.04
C GLU A 102 12.51 21.51 16.44
N ALA A 103 12.32 22.82 16.55
CA ALA A 103 11.92 23.46 17.81
C ALA A 103 10.53 23.00 18.28
N ILE A 104 9.56 22.90 17.35
CA ILE A 104 8.21 22.38 17.64
C ILE A 104 8.31 20.92 18.11
N SER A 105 9.05 20.07 17.39
CA SER A 105 9.28 18.67 17.75
C SER A 105 9.90 18.54 19.14
N ALA A 106 10.98 19.27 19.40
CA ALA A 106 11.68 19.22 20.68
C ALA A 106 10.78 19.67 21.84
N ARG A 107 9.96 20.70 21.64
CA ARG A 107 8.98 21.14 22.66
C ARG A 107 7.87 20.11 22.85
N ALA A 108 7.31 19.58 21.77
CA ALA A 108 6.25 18.59 21.81
C ALA A 108 6.71 17.32 22.53
N LEU A 109 7.93 16.84 22.27
CA LEU A 109 8.52 15.70 22.98
C LEU A 109 8.62 15.90 24.50
N ARG A 110 9.07 17.09 24.94
CA ARG A 110 9.19 17.42 26.38
C ARG A 110 7.84 17.56 27.08
N THR A 111 6.80 17.91 26.34
CA THR A 111 5.46 18.20 26.90
C THR A 111 4.40 17.21 26.43
N ALA A 112 4.81 16.10 25.80
CA ALA A 112 3.90 15.15 25.17
C ALA A 112 2.83 14.61 26.13
N ASP A 113 3.21 14.37 27.39
CA ASP A 113 2.32 13.82 28.41
C ASP A 113 1.23 14.82 28.85
N GLN A 114 1.33 16.10 28.45
CA GLN A 114 0.36 17.16 28.73
C GLN A 114 -0.63 17.41 27.58
N PHE A 115 -0.42 16.80 26.41
CA PHE A 115 -1.35 16.96 25.29
C PHE A 115 -2.68 16.27 25.60
N ASP A 116 -3.78 16.91 25.19
CA ASP A 116 -5.08 16.27 25.05
C ASP A 116 -5.23 15.61 23.66
N ALA A 117 -6.26 14.79 23.47
CA ALA A 117 -6.41 14.07 22.22
C ALA A 117 -6.66 14.96 20.98
N PRO A 118 -7.47 16.04 21.05
CA PRO A 118 -7.60 16.99 19.95
C PRO A 118 -6.28 17.68 19.56
N ASP A 119 -5.45 18.06 20.54
CA ASP A 119 -4.15 18.68 20.30
C ASP A 119 -3.17 17.69 19.65
N VAL A 120 -3.16 16.42 20.11
CA VAL A 120 -2.43 15.33 19.44
C VAL A 120 -2.88 15.20 17.99
N ALA A 121 -4.20 15.11 17.75
CA ALA A 121 -4.76 14.96 16.40
C ALA A 121 -4.37 16.12 15.49
N LEU A 122 -4.40 17.35 16.01
CA LEU A 122 -4.04 18.55 15.26
C LEU A 122 -2.55 18.59 14.92
N LEU A 123 -1.69 18.26 15.88
CA LEU A 123 -0.24 18.23 15.68
C LEU A 123 0.15 17.13 14.67
N LEU A 124 -0.38 15.91 14.83
CA LEU A 124 -0.20 14.82 13.86
C LEU A 124 -0.65 15.23 12.45
N ARG A 125 -1.77 15.95 12.35
CA ARG A 125 -2.26 16.46 11.06
C ARG A 125 -1.30 17.48 10.47
N ALA A 126 -0.77 18.41 11.27
CA ALA A 126 0.17 19.43 10.82
C ALA A 126 1.44 18.80 10.21
N TYR A 127 2.04 17.81 10.89
CA TYR A 127 3.22 17.12 10.36
C TYR A 127 2.93 16.32 9.08
N SER A 128 1.68 15.88 8.86
CA SER A 128 1.34 15.04 7.71
C SER A 128 1.39 15.78 6.37
N TYR A 129 1.27 17.11 6.36
CA TYR A 129 1.18 17.89 5.12
C TYR A 129 2.45 17.85 4.27
N ARG A 130 3.63 17.84 4.91
CA ARG A 130 4.93 17.76 4.22
C ARG A 130 5.66 16.44 4.46
N ARG A 131 4.93 15.43 4.93
CA ARG A 131 5.53 14.17 5.42
C ARG A 131 6.74 14.46 6.31
N LEU A 132 6.62 15.43 7.23
CA LEU A 132 7.72 15.75 8.15
C LEU A 132 7.88 14.55 9.08
N LEU A 133 8.86 13.70 8.78
CA LEU A 133 9.06 12.44 9.49
C LEU A 133 9.87 12.67 10.76
N ASP A 134 9.16 12.71 11.90
CA ASP A 134 9.76 12.61 13.23
C ASP A 134 9.20 11.38 13.96
N PHE A 135 9.85 10.23 13.73
CA PHE A 135 9.43 8.94 14.29
C PHE A 135 9.35 8.95 15.82
N ASN A 136 10.23 9.72 16.50
CA ASN A 136 10.23 9.82 17.94
C ASN A 136 8.99 10.57 18.43
N LEU A 137 8.68 11.70 17.79
CA LEU A 137 7.48 12.46 18.10
C LEU A 137 6.23 11.63 17.86
N PHE A 138 6.10 10.96 16.71
CA PHE A 138 4.94 10.13 16.41
C PHE A 138 4.73 9.01 17.41
N THR A 139 5.81 8.30 17.76
CA THR A 139 5.74 7.22 18.76
C THR A 139 5.31 7.77 20.13
N LYS A 140 5.86 8.92 20.55
CA LYS A 140 5.51 9.54 21.84
C LYS A 140 4.06 10.05 21.85
N LEU A 141 3.58 10.65 20.77
CA LEU A 141 2.19 11.10 20.63
C LEU A 141 1.19 9.94 20.54
N ALA A 142 1.53 8.86 19.84
CA ALA A 142 0.72 7.64 19.79
C ALA A 142 0.61 7.00 21.18
N ASN A 143 1.72 6.92 21.92
CA ASN A 143 1.72 6.45 23.31
C ASN A 143 0.89 7.34 24.23
N ARG A 144 0.94 8.67 24.06
CA ARG A 144 0.06 9.59 24.79
C ARG A 144 -1.41 9.34 24.49
N LEU A 145 -1.76 9.19 23.22
CA LEU A 145 -3.14 8.91 22.82
C LEU A 145 -3.63 7.56 23.38
N MET A 146 -2.78 6.54 23.38
CA MET A 146 -3.06 5.25 24.03
C MET A 146 -3.27 5.40 25.54
N ALA A 147 -2.43 6.18 26.23
CA ALA A 147 -2.59 6.47 27.65
C ALA A 147 -3.92 7.18 27.94
N LEU A 148 -4.29 8.19 27.15
CA LEU A 148 -5.57 8.88 27.27
C LEU A 148 -6.77 7.93 27.10
N LEU A 149 -6.70 7.00 26.15
CA LEU A 149 -7.73 5.99 25.92
C LEU A 149 -7.78 4.93 27.03
N ASP A 150 -6.66 4.65 27.70
CA ASP A 150 -6.57 3.72 28.83
C ASP A 150 -7.01 4.38 30.16
N GLU A 151 -6.72 5.67 30.35
CA GLU A 151 -7.17 6.51 31.47
C GLU A 151 -8.69 6.72 31.42
N ASP A 152 -9.24 7.02 30.24
CA ASP A 152 -10.67 7.18 30.00
C ASP A 152 -11.13 6.37 28.78
N PRO A 153 -11.69 5.16 28.98
CA PRO A 153 -12.27 4.37 27.90
C PRO A 153 -13.43 5.07 27.16
N HIS A 154 -14.08 6.03 27.83
CA HIS A 154 -15.18 6.82 27.27
C HIS A 154 -14.73 8.13 26.62
N LEU A 155 -13.41 8.36 26.52
CA LEU A 155 -12.83 9.56 25.91
C LEU A 155 -13.53 9.88 24.59
N GLU A 156 -14.07 11.10 24.52
CA GLU A 156 -14.76 11.58 23.35
C GLU A 156 -13.76 12.09 22.31
N LEU A 157 -13.68 11.38 21.18
CA LEU A 157 -12.92 11.81 20.00
C LEU A 157 -13.89 12.18 18.89
N SER A 158 -13.84 13.41 18.37
CA SER A 158 -14.72 13.80 17.26
C SER A 158 -14.38 13.03 15.97
N ALA A 159 -15.32 12.96 15.02
CA ALA A 159 -15.06 12.37 13.70
C ALA A 159 -13.86 13.04 13.00
N MET A 160 -13.68 14.35 13.21
CA MET A 160 -12.54 15.11 12.71
C MET A 160 -11.22 14.65 13.34
N ASP A 161 -11.19 14.45 14.66
CA ASP A 161 -9.97 14.02 15.37
C ASP A 161 -9.58 12.60 14.95
N LEU A 162 -10.56 11.69 14.89
CA LEU A 162 -10.37 10.31 14.40
C LEU A 162 -9.80 10.30 12.99
N THR A 163 -10.38 11.10 12.08
CA THR A 163 -9.92 11.21 10.69
C THR A 163 -8.47 11.73 10.64
N ARG A 164 -8.14 12.77 11.40
CA ARG A 164 -6.79 13.34 11.45
C ARG A 164 -5.75 12.33 11.95
N ILE A 165 -6.04 11.66 13.06
CA ILE A 165 -5.12 10.67 13.66
C ILE A 165 -4.86 9.53 12.67
N ILE A 166 -5.94 8.93 12.15
CA ILE A 166 -5.85 7.77 11.27
C ILE A 166 -5.20 8.13 9.93
N TYR A 167 -5.63 9.24 9.32
CA TYR A 167 -5.04 9.70 8.06
C TYR A 167 -3.54 10.00 8.21
N SER A 168 -3.16 10.73 9.26
CA SER A 168 -1.75 11.00 9.55
C SER A 168 -0.95 9.72 9.73
N ALA A 169 -1.47 8.73 10.47
CA ALA A 169 -0.82 7.42 10.58
C ALA A 169 -0.63 6.74 9.21
N GLY A 170 -1.61 6.84 8.30
CA GLY A 170 -1.49 6.37 6.91
C GLY A 170 -0.46 7.12 6.06
N ILE A 171 -0.30 8.43 6.27
CA ILE A 171 0.75 9.22 5.59
C ILE A 171 2.14 8.79 6.06
N PHE A 172 2.31 8.59 7.36
CA PHE A 172 3.59 8.17 7.96
C PHE A 172 3.85 6.66 7.87
N GLN A 173 2.91 5.89 7.32
CA GLN A 173 2.93 4.42 7.31
C GLN A 173 3.15 3.84 8.72
N PHE A 174 2.61 4.52 9.73
CA PHE A 174 2.73 4.13 11.13
C PHE A 174 1.65 3.12 11.48
N ALA A 175 2.04 1.86 11.61
CA ALA A 175 1.14 0.71 11.79
C ALA A 175 1.09 0.22 13.26
N ASP A 176 0.66 1.06 14.20
CA ASP A 176 0.33 0.57 15.55
C ASP A 176 -1.06 -0.10 15.54
N SER A 177 -1.04 -1.43 15.37
CA SER A 177 -2.25 -2.23 15.35
C SER A 177 -3.08 -2.05 16.63
N ARG A 178 -2.47 -1.87 17.80
CA ARG A 178 -3.21 -1.71 19.07
C ARG A 178 -3.97 -0.40 19.08
N LEU A 179 -3.34 0.69 18.62
CA LEU A 179 -4.01 1.99 18.49
C LEU A 179 -5.18 1.91 17.51
N PHE A 180 -4.98 1.33 16.33
CA PHE A 180 -6.06 1.21 15.33
C PHE A 180 -7.25 0.40 15.88
N HIS A 181 -7.00 -0.72 16.57
CA HIS A 181 -8.06 -1.53 17.19
C HIS A 181 -8.85 -0.75 18.26
N ARG A 182 -8.22 0.20 18.96
CA ARG A 182 -8.90 1.06 19.95
C ARG A 182 -9.67 2.21 19.32
N LEU A 183 -9.24 2.70 18.16
CA LEU A 183 -9.93 3.78 17.44
C LEU A 183 -11.17 3.28 16.67
N VAL A 184 -11.18 2.03 16.21
CA VAL A 184 -12.31 1.48 15.43
C VAL A 184 -13.67 1.55 16.17
N PRO A 185 -13.79 1.13 17.45
CA PRO A 185 -15.03 1.31 18.21
C PRO A 185 -15.52 2.77 18.25
N LYS A 186 -14.61 3.74 18.39
CA LYS A 186 -14.92 5.17 18.38
C LYS A 186 -15.46 5.66 17.03
N ILE A 187 -15.03 5.07 15.92
CA ILE A 187 -15.61 5.33 14.60
C ILE A 187 -17.07 4.88 14.55
N TYR A 188 -17.40 3.70 15.10
CA TYR A 188 -18.78 3.19 15.10
C TYR A 188 -19.73 3.99 15.99
N GLU A 189 -19.24 4.46 17.13
CA GLU A 189 -19.98 5.36 18.03
C GLU A 189 -20.41 6.64 17.30
N ARG A 190 -19.58 7.15 16.39
CA ARG A 190 -19.81 8.39 15.63
C ARG A 190 -20.11 8.19 14.15
N ARG A 191 -20.61 7.01 13.76
CA ARG A 191 -20.82 6.64 12.35
C ARG A 191 -21.65 7.64 11.52
N THR A 192 -22.53 8.41 12.17
CA THR A 192 -23.37 9.44 11.54
C THR A 192 -22.67 10.79 11.35
N ASP A 193 -21.55 11.00 12.03
CA ASP A 193 -20.84 12.28 12.08
C ASP A 193 -19.77 12.39 10.97
N PHE A 194 -19.41 11.27 10.36
CA PHE A 194 -18.41 11.21 9.30
C PHE A 194 -18.97 11.70 7.97
N ARG A 195 -18.23 12.59 7.31
CA ARG A 195 -18.50 12.95 5.92
C ARG A 195 -18.00 11.83 5.01
N PRO A 196 -18.56 11.68 3.80
CA PRO A 196 -18.12 10.63 2.86
C PRO A 196 -16.61 10.63 2.59
N LYS A 197 -16.01 11.81 2.45
CA LYS A 197 -14.56 11.95 2.27
C LYS A 197 -13.74 11.48 3.48
N ASP A 198 -14.27 11.65 4.70
CA ASP A 198 -13.59 11.23 5.91
C ASP A 198 -13.51 9.69 5.96
N LEU A 199 -14.58 9.00 5.55
CA LEU A 199 -14.60 7.54 5.42
C LEU A 199 -13.64 7.04 4.33
N ALA A 200 -13.55 7.76 3.21
CA ALA A 200 -12.60 7.45 2.15
C ALA A 200 -11.14 7.58 2.63
N ASP A 201 -10.84 8.63 3.39
CA ASP A 201 -9.53 8.90 3.97
C ASP A 201 -9.14 7.86 5.04
N ILE A 202 -10.10 7.47 5.89
CA ILE A 202 -9.92 6.39 6.86
C ILE A 202 -9.62 5.06 6.15
N ALA A 203 -10.42 4.67 5.15
CA ALA A 203 -10.20 3.43 4.41
C ALA A 203 -8.82 3.42 3.73
N HIS A 204 -8.43 4.54 3.10
CA HIS A 204 -7.13 4.68 2.47
C HIS A 204 -5.98 4.57 3.47
N ALA A 205 -6.11 5.18 4.65
CA ALA A 205 -5.09 5.11 5.69
C ALA A 205 -4.91 3.69 6.25
N PHE A 206 -6.00 2.96 6.51
CA PHE A 206 -5.93 1.55 6.93
C PHE A 206 -5.21 0.68 5.90
N ALA A 207 -5.47 0.94 4.61
CA ALA A 207 -4.78 0.22 3.55
C ALA A 207 -3.29 0.54 3.49
N LYS A 208 -2.90 1.82 3.65
CA LYS A 208 -1.49 2.24 3.68
C LYS A 208 -0.71 1.73 4.89
N THR A 209 -1.37 1.51 6.02
CA THR A 209 -0.75 0.90 7.21
C THR A 209 -0.81 -0.62 7.22
N HIS A 210 -1.42 -1.24 6.20
CA HIS A 210 -1.66 -2.69 6.11
C HIS A 210 -2.44 -3.26 7.31
N VAL A 211 -3.21 -2.42 8.02
CA VAL A 211 -4.07 -2.86 9.11
C VAL A 211 -5.41 -3.31 8.54
N VAL A 212 -5.67 -4.62 8.62
CA VAL A 212 -6.93 -5.20 8.13
C VAL A 212 -8.00 -5.13 9.22
N ASN A 213 -9.14 -4.49 8.92
CA ASN A 213 -10.34 -4.55 9.76
C ASN A 213 -11.56 -4.79 8.86
N HIS A 214 -12.05 -6.03 8.85
CA HIS A 214 -13.15 -6.44 7.96
C HIS A 214 -14.45 -5.68 8.25
N ASP A 215 -14.78 -5.49 9.53
CA ASP A 215 -16.02 -4.80 9.91
C ASP A 215 -16.01 -3.34 9.44
N LEU A 216 -14.87 -2.64 9.60
CA LEU A 216 -14.74 -1.24 9.19
C LEU A 216 -14.92 -1.11 7.67
N PHE A 217 -14.28 -2.00 6.90
CA PHE A 217 -14.42 -1.99 5.44
C PHE A 217 -15.81 -2.42 4.99
N TYR A 218 -16.48 -3.32 5.71
CA TYR A 218 -17.88 -3.64 5.50
C TYR A 218 -18.75 -2.40 5.74
N PHE A 219 -18.54 -1.66 6.83
CA PHE A 219 -19.25 -0.40 7.11
C PHE A 219 -19.01 0.64 6.00
N VAL A 220 -17.76 0.87 5.59
CA VAL A 220 -17.39 1.78 4.50
C VAL A 220 -18.08 1.36 3.19
N ALA A 221 -18.09 0.07 2.87
CA ALA A 221 -18.72 -0.48 1.66
C ALA A 221 -20.23 -0.23 1.60
N HIS A 222 -20.90 -0.15 2.75
CA HIS A 222 -22.33 0.13 2.84
C HIS A 222 -22.65 1.62 2.95
N ALA A 223 -21.79 2.40 3.60
CA ALA A 223 -22.01 3.81 3.87
C ALA A 223 -21.68 4.71 2.68
N LEU A 224 -20.63 4.40 1.90
CA LEU A 224 -20.15 5.27 0.80
C LEU A 224 -21.01 5.30 -0.48
N PRO A 225 -21.64 4.21 -0.95
CA PRO A 225 -22.25 4.18 -2.28
C PRO A 225 -23.27 5.31 -2.58
N PRO A 226 -24.15 5.71 -1.64
CA PRO A 226 -25.06 6.85 -1.86
C PRO A 226 -24.35 8.18 -2.13
N TYR A 227 -23.10 8.32 -1.69
CA TYR A 227 -22.32 9.56 -1.71
C TYR A 227 -21.17 9.55 -2.73
N PHE A 228 -21.05 8.53 -3.59
CA PHE A 228 -19.99 8.51 -4.62
C PHE A 228 -20.01 9.74 -5.52
N ARG A 229 -21.20 10.34 -5.74
CA ARG A 229 -21.32 11.60 -6.48
C ARG A 229 -20.53 12.74 -5.86
N ASP A 230 -20.48 12.78 -4.53
CA ASP A 230 -19.85 13.84 -3.74
C ASP A 230 -18.34 13.62 -3.56
N LEU A 231 -17.83 12.43 -3.92
CA LEU A 231 -16.40 12.13 -3.89
C LEU A 231 -15.70 12.63 -5.16
N THR A 232 -14.51 13.20 -4.96
CA THR A 232 -13.59 13.60 -6.03
C THR A 232 -12.99 12.34 -6.69
N PRO A 233 -12.51 12.43 -7.95
CA PRO A 233 -11.82 11.33 -8.61
C PRO A 233 -10.65 10.74 -7.82
N PRO A 234 -9.77 11.54 -7.16
CA PRO A 234 -8.73 11.01 -6.27
C PRO A 234 -9.31 10.14 -5.14
N LYS A 235 -10.37 10.58 -4.46
CA LYS A 235 -10.99 9.79 -3.39
C LYS A 235 -11.59 8.48 -3.91
N LEU A 236 -12.24 8.47 -5.07
CA LEU A 236 -12.76 7.24 -5.69
C LEU A 236 -11.63 6.25 -6.02
N ALA A 237 -10.51 6.75 -6.55
CA ALA A 237 -9.32 5.95 -6.81
C ALA A 237 -8.72 5.39 -5.52
N ASN A 238 -8.58 6.22 -4.48
CA ASN A 238 -8.03 5.85 -3.18
C ASN A 238 -8.86 4.78 -2.46
N VAL A 239 -10.19 4.86 -2.54
CA VAL A 239 -11.04 3.81 -1.97
C VAL A 239 -10.90 2.52 -2.78
N CYS A 240 -10.85 2.58 -4.11
CA CYS A 240 -10.62 1.40 -4.94
C CYS A 240 -9.29 0.70 -4.59
N THR A 241 -8.21 1.48 -4.46
CA THR A 241 -6.89 0.94 -4.09
C THR A 241 -6.84 0.49 -2.65
N ALA A 242 -7.62 1.09 -1.74
CA ALA A 242 -7.71 0.66 -0.35
C ALA A 242 -8.27 -0.75 -0.21
N PHE A 243 -9.43 -1.00 -0.82
CA PHE A 243 -10.05 -2.32 -0.85
C PHE A 243 -9.14 -3.34 -1.55
N ALA A 244 -8.57 -2.96 -2.70
CA ALA A 244 -7.64 -3.82 -3.43
C ALA A 244 -6.41 -4.18 -2.58
N GLY A 245 -5.76 -3.18 -1.95
CA GLY A 245 -4.54 -3.34 -1.16
C GLY A 245 -4.69 -4.29 0.02
N LEU A 246 -5.87 -4.32 0.65
CA LEU A 246 -6.17 -5.24 1.75
C LEU A 246 -6.82 -6.55 1.30
N SER A 247 -6.93 -6.78 -0.02
CA SER A 247 -7.59 -7.94 -0.60
C SER A 247 -9.05 -8.13 -0.14
N LEU A 248 -9.77 -7.00 -0.01
CA LEU A 248 -11.16 -6.95 0.39
C LEU A 248 -12.05 -6.69 -0.82
N TYR A 249 -13.14 -7.45 -0.92
CA TYR A 249 -14.07 -7.33 -2.03
C TYR A 249 -15.52 -7.43 -1.54
N GLU A 250 -16.28 -6.39 -1.83
CA GLU A 250 -17.73 -6.34 -1.63
C GLU A 250 -18.40 -6.07 -2.99
N ARG A 251 -19.17 -7.05 -3.47
CA ARG A 251 -19.72 -7.03 -4.84
C ARG A 251 -20.59 -5.81 -5.10
N SER A 252 -21.55 -5.53 -4.22
CA SER A 252 -22.49 -4.40 -4.35
C SER A 252 -21.76 -3.06 -4.36
N PHE A 253 -20.73 -2.93 -3.53
CA PHE A 253 -19.87 -1.75 -3.46
C PHE A 253 -19.11 -1.53 -4.77
N PHE A 254 -18.42 -2.55 -5.28
CA PHE A 254 -17.66 -2.44 -6.53
C PHE A 254 -18.55 -2.23 -7.74
N ASP A 255 -19.73 -2.87 -7.80
CA ASP A 255 -20.72 -2.65 -8.87
C ASP A 255 -21.21 -1.20 -8.88
N ALA A 256 -21.45 -0.60 -7.70
CA ALA A 256 -21.81 0.81 -7.59
C ALA A 256 -20.63 1.74 -7.95
N LEU A 257 -19.43 1.45 -7.43
CA LEU A 257 -18.23 2.27 -7.64
C LEU A 257 -17.89 2.36 -9.12
N THR A 258 -17.90 1.23 -9.80
CA THR A 258 -17.45 1.15 -11.20
C THR A 258 -18.45 1.67 -12.19
N ARG A 259 -19.76 1.48 -11.94
CA ARG A 259 -20.82 2.17 -12.67
C ARG A 259 -20.68 3.70 -12.55
N HIS A 260 -20.36 4.18 -11.35
CA HIS A 260 -20.18 5.60 -11.10
C HIS A 260 -18.94 6.17 -11.78
N VAL A 261 -17.80 5.48 -11.70
CA VAL A 261 -16.55 5.87 -12.37
C VAL A 261 -16.72 5.83 -13.89
N GLN A 262 -17.41 4.83 -14.45
CA GLN A 262 -17.68 4.74 -15.89
C GLN A 262 -18.38 6.01 -16.43
N GLY A 263 -19.32 6.57 -15.67
CA GLY A 263 -19.99 7.83 -16.03
C GLY A 263 -19.13 9.10 -15.87
N ARG A 264 -18.01 9.01 -15.14
CA ARG A 264 -17.17 10.16 -14.76
C ARG A 264 -15.74 10.09 -15.27
N LEU A 265 -15.39 9.13 -16.12
CA LEU A 265 -14.01 8.90 -16.61
C LEU A 265 -13.30 10.16 -17.12
N ARG A 266 -14.02 11.11 -17.72
CA ARG A 266 -13.46 12.38 -18.22
C ARG A 266 -12.99 13.36 -17.13
N GLN A 267 -13.41 13.16 -15.88
CA GLN A 267 -13.02 13.97 -14.73
C GLN A 267 -11.74 13.46 -14.07
N PHE A 268 -11.30 12.25 -14.40
CA PHE A 268 -10.09 11.67 -13.81
C PHE A 268 -8.85 12.25 -14.49
N GLY A 269 -7.90 12.72 -13.69
CA GLY A 269 -6.54 12.98 -14.15
C GLY A 269 -5.77 11.68 -14.35
N ALA A 270 -4.53 11.82 -14.80
CA ALA A 270 -3.68 10.68 -15.15
C ALA A 270 -3.38 9.77 -13.96
N VAL A 271 -3.08 10.38 -12.81
CA VAL A 271 -2.66 9.69 -11.59
C VAL A 271 -3.84 8.95 -10.98
N GLU A 272 -5.00 9.60 -10.88
CA GLU A 272 -6.22 9.03 -10.32
C GLU A 272 -6.71 7.87 -11.20
N LEU A 273 -6.71 8.06 -12.52
CA LEU A 273 -7.13 7.02 -13.46
C LEU A 273 -6.20 5.80 -13.38
N LYS A 274 -4.89 6.04 -13.27
CA LYS A 274 -3.88 4.99 -13.06
C LYS A 274 -4.13 4.24 -11.75
N ASN A 275 -4.31 4.95 -10.65
CA ASN A 275 -4.52 4.34 -9.34
C ASN A 275 -5.80 3.50 -9.32
N PHE A 276 -6.90 4.04 -9.85
CA PHE A 276 -8.16 3.31 -9.99
C PHE A 276 -8.01 2.06 -10.86
N PHE A 277 -7.34 2.18 -12.01
CA PHE A 277 -7.09 1.05 -12.92
C PHE A 277 -6.29 -0.07 -12.27
N VAL A 278 -5.20 0.27 -11.56
CA VAL A 278 -4.36 -0.70 -10.84
C VAL A 278 -5.14 -1.37 -9.73
N GLY A 279 -5.90 -0.60 -8.94
CA GLY A 279 -6.78 -1.15 -7.90
C GLY A 279 -7.82 -2.11 -8.47
N LEU A 280 -8.47 -1.75 -9.57
CA LEU A 280 -9.44 -2.60 -10.26
C LEU A 280 -8.78 -3.88 -10.78
N ALA A 281 -7.63 -3.78 -11.43
CA ALA A 281 -6.88 -4.93 -11.95
C ALA A 281 -6.46 -5.90 -10.83
N GLN A 282 -6.11 -5.38 -9.66
CA GLN A 282 -5.77 -6.17 -8.48
C GLN A 282 -6.99 -6.91 -7.91
N ILE A 283 -8.15 -6.27 -7.85
CA ILE A 283 -9.41 -6.92 -7.45
C ILE A 283 -9.75 -8.08 -8.40
N HIS A 284 -9.64 -7.86 -9.72
CA HIS A 284 -9.86 -8.92 -10.71
C HIS A 284 -8.91 -10.10 -10.51
N LYS A 285 -7.61 -9.84 -10.30
CA LYS A 285 -6.64 -10.89 -10.00
C LYS A 285 -7.01 -11.66 -8.73
N GLN A 286 -7.40 -10.96 -7.66
CA GLN A 286 -7.79 -11.57 -6.38
C GLN A 286 -9.02 -12.48 -6.53
N LEU A 287 -10.01 -12.04 -7.31
CA LEU A 287 -11.22 -12.84 -7.58
C LEU A 287 -10.92 -14.08 -8.42
N ALA A 288 -10.04 -13.95 -9.42
CA ALA A 288 -9.57 -15.07 -10.23
C ALA A 288 -8.80 -16.12 -9.41
N CYS A 289 -8.05 -15.69 -8.40
CA CYS A 289 -7.34 -16.58 -7.47
C CYS A 289 -8.24 -17.10 -6.32
N SER A 290 -9.42 -16.52 -6.11
CA SER A 290 -10.31 -16.91 -5.01
C SER A 290 -10.94 -18.28 -5.24
N ARG A 291 -11.12 -19.06 -4.17
CA ARG A 291 -11.74 -20.41 -4.22
C ARG A 291 -13.13 -20.43 -4.85
N ARG A 292 -13.84 -19.30 -4.80
CA ARG A 292 -15.20 -19.17 -5.37
C ARG A 292 -15.19 -18.92 -6.88
N GLY A 293 -14.04 -18.57 -7.47
CA GLY A 293 -13.92 -18.26 -8.90
C GLY A 293 -14.88 -17.16 -9.36
N GLU A 294 -15.14 -16.17 -8.50
CA GLU A 294 -16.05 -15.08 -8.86
C GLU A 294 -15.46 -14.29 -10.04
N VAL A 295 -16.25 -14.08 -11.09
CA VAL A 295 -15.85 -13.28 -12.24
C VAL A 295 -16.64 -11.98 -12.23
N ARG A 296 -15.95 -10.89 -12.53
CA ARG A 296 -16.54 -9.56 -12.66
C ARG A 296 -16.37 -9.06 -14.08
N ASP A 297 -17.43 -8.53 -14.67
CA ASP A 297 -17.40 -7.97 -16.02
C ASP A 297 -17.27 -6.45 -15.97
N ASP A 298 -16.05 -5.97 -16.22
CA ASP A 298 -15.71 -4.55 -16.31
C ASP A 298 -15.22 -4.13 -17.68
N ARG A 299 -15.49 -4.95 -18.70
CA ARG A 299 -14.86 -4.77 -20.02
C ARG A 299 -15.11 -3.37 -20.58
N GLN A 300 -16.34 -2.86 -20.48
CA GLN A 300 -16.68 -1.53 -20.97
C GLN A 300 -15.95 -0.40 -20.24
N LEU A 301 -15.79 -0.54 -18.91
CA LEU A 301 -15.06 0.41 -18.09
C LEU A 301 -13.56 0.36 -18.40
N ILE A 302 -12.97 -0.83 -18.48
CA ILE A 302 -11.56 -1.03 -18.83
C ILE A 302 -11.25 -0.43 -20.21
N ASP A 303 -12.11 -0.70 -21.20
CA ASP A 303 -12.01 -0.09 -22.53
C ASP A 303 -12.11 1.45 -22.48
N GLY A 304 -12.97 1.98 -21.62
CA GLY A 304 -13.10 3.42 -21.37
C GLY A 304 -11.83 4.02 -20.76
N ILE A 305 -11.26 3.35 -19.76
CA ILE A 305 -10.01 3.73 -19.09
C ILE A 305 -8.85 3.75 -20.09
N ILE A 306 -8.68 2.68 -20.89
CA ILE A 306 -7.62 2.58 -21.91
C ILE A 306 -7.75 3.70 -22.94
N ARG A 307 -8.96 4.07 -23.35
CA ARG A 307 -9.18 5.23 -24.22
C ARG A 307 -8.80 6.54 -23.53
N GLY A 308 -9.15 6.73 -22.26
CA GLY A 308 -8.78 7.92 -21.48
C GLY A 308 -7.27 8.09 -21.36
N PHE A 309 -6.56 7.00 -21.09
CA PHE A 309 -5.11 6.96 -21.00
C PHE A 309 -4.38 7.51 -22.24
N ARG A 310 -4.92 7.26 -23.45
CA ARG A 310 -4.33 7.76 -24.71
C ARG A 310 -4.16 9.28 -24.75
N SER A 311 -5.01 10.02 -24.03
CA SER A 311 -4.97 11.49 -24.00
C SER A 311 -4.26 12.10 -22.80
N ILE A 312 -4.17 11.39 -21.67
CA ILE A 312 -3.77 12.01 -20.39
C ILE A 312 -2.52 11.40 -19.75
N MET A 313 -1.86 10.40 -20.35
CA MET A 313 -0.69 9.74 -19.72
C MET A 313 0.58 10.61 -19.64
N GLY A 314 0.60 11.75 -20.35
CA GLY A 314 1.74 12.68 -20.41
C GLY A 314 2.53 12.84 -19.12
N PRO A 315 1.93 13.23 -17.97
CA PRO A 315 2.64 13.56 -16.73
C PRO A 315 3.11 12.34 -15.90
N LEU A 316 2.76 11.12 -16.29
CA LEU A 316 3.08 9.93 -15.48
C LEU A 316 4.59 9.61 -15.41
N SER A 317 5.02 9.03 -14.28
CA SER A 317 6.39 8.51 -14.07
C SER A 317 6.59 7.15 -14.73
N PHE A 318 7.84 6.73 -14.97
CA PHE A 318 8.15 5.39 -15.53
C PHE A 318 7.50 4.27 -14.71
N LYS A 319 7.60 4.34 -13.37
CA LYS A 319 6.96 3.39 -12.44
C LYS A 319 5.44 3.32 -12.65
N SER A 320 4.80 4.46 -12.94
CA SER A 320 3.35 4.50 -13.24
C SER A 320 3.01 3.80 -14.56
N TYR A 321 3.82 3.99 -15.61
CA TYR A 321 3.64 3.24 -16.87
C TYR A 321 3.83 1.73 -16.67
N LEU A 322 4.79 1.35 -15.82
CA LEU A 322 5.05 -0.05 -15.46
C LEU A 322 3.87 -0.67 -14.71
N GLN A 323 3.26 0.09 -13.79
CA GLN A 323 2.03 -0.29 -13.09
C GLN A 323 0.85 -0.48 -14.05
N ILE A 324 0.69 0.40 -15.06
CA ILE A 324 -0.34 0.24 -16.10
C ILE A 324 -0.09 -1.04 -16.91
N LEU A 325 1.14 -1.29 -17.35
CA LEU A 325 1.48 -2.52 -18.07
C LEU A 325 1.15 -3.76 -17.24
N ARG A 326 1.54 -3.75 -15.96
CA ARG A 326 1.20 -4.82 -15.01
C ARG A 326 -0.31 -5.00 -14.86
N GLY A 327 -1.07 -3.91 -14.76
CA GLY A 327 -2.54 -3.94 -14.70
C GLY A 327 -3.18 -4.60 -15.92
N LEU A 328 -2.70 -4.29 -17.12
CA LEU A 328 -3.16 -4.93 -18.36
C LEU A 328 -2.86 -6.44 -18.35
N MET A 329 -1.71 -6.86 -17.81
CA MET A 329 -1.39 -8.30 -17.67
C MET A 329 -2.34 -8.99 -16.70
N MET A 330 -2.63 -8.36 -15.56
CA MET A 330 -3.53 -8.92 -14.54
C MET A 330 -4.96 -9.09 -15.07
N LEU A 331 -5.42 -8.14 -15.88
CA LEU A 331 -6.74 -8.18 -16.51
C LEU A 331 -6.79 -9.07 -17.77
N ASN A 332 -5.64 -9.55 -18.26
CA ASN A 332 -5.53 -10.22 -19.56
C ASN A 332 -6.20 -9.40 -20.70
N HIS A 333 -6.13 -8.07 -20.62
CA HIS A 333 -6.82 -7.15 -21.52
C HIS A 333 -5.82 -6.34 -22.34
N PHE A 334 -5.64 -6.72 -23.61
CA PHE A 334 -4.60 -6.16 -24.47
C PHE A 334 -5.20 -5.35 -25.61
N ASP A 335 -4.96 -4.04 -25.61
CA ASP A 335 -5.21 -3.19 -26.75
C ASP A 335 -3.89 -2.93 -27.48
N ALA A 336 -3.69 -3.61 -28.61
CA ALA A 336 -2.47 -3.51 -29.40
C ALA A 336 -2.17 -2.06 -29.83
N LYS A 337 -3.19 -1.26 -30.16
CA LYS A 337 -2.97 0.15 -30.55
C LYS A 337 -2.42 0.94 -29.37
N PHE A 338 -3.03 0.77 -28.20
CA PHE A 338 -2.58 1.42 -26.98
C PHE A 338 -1.16 1.01 -26.58
N LEU A 339 -0.88 -0.30 -26.57
CA LEU A 339 0.42 -0.85 -26.20
C LEU A 339 1.53 -0.34 -27.11
N HIS A 340 1.33 -0.41 -28.43
CA HIS A 340 2.38 -0.11 -29.40
C HIS A 340 2.59 1.38 -29.66
N HIS A 341 1.53 2.19 -29.66
CA HIS A 341 1.63 3.59 -30.02
C HIS A 341 1.81 4.50 -28.80
N HIS A 342 1.42 4.05 -27.60
CA HIS A 342 1.46 4.88 -26.40
C HIS A 342 2.35 4.28 -25.31
N LEU A 343 2.09 3.04 -24.88
CA LEU A 343 2.71 2.51 -23.66
C LEU A 343 4.21 2.16 -23.84
N ILE A 344 4.54 1.36 -24.85
CA ILE A 344 5.93 0.94 -25.11
C ILE A 344 6.84 2.13 -25.48
N PRO A 345 6.44 3.05 -26.39
CA PRO A 345 7.25 4.25 -26.67
C PRO A 345 7.41 5.15 -25.45
N ALA A 346 6.38 5.30 -24.62
CA ALA A 346 6.48 6.10 -23.40
C ALA A 346 7.45 5.47 -22.39
N LEU A 347 7.43 4.15 -22.18
CA LEU A 347 8.40 3.44 -21.34
C LEU A 347 9.83 3.64 -21.84
N SER A 348 10.07 3.50 -23.15
CA SER A 348 11.39 3.72 -23.75
C SER A 348 11.88 5.16 -23.57
N SER A 349 11.02 6.15 -23.88
CA SER A 349 11.40 7.57 -23.76
C SER A 349 11.60 8.04 -22.31
N ARG A 350 10.79 7.56 -21.36
CA ARG A 350 10.85 7.97 -19.94
C ARG A 350 12.07 7.38 -19.24
N ARG A 351 12.51 6.20 -19.64
CA ARG A 351 13.74 5.57 -19.14
C ARG A 351 14.96 6.50 -19.26
N HIS A 352 15.07 7.25 -20.37
CA HIS A 352 16.18 8.16 -20.60
C HIS A 352 16.04 9.53 -19.92
N ARG A 353 14.80 9.95 -19.61
CA ARG A 353 14.52 11.29 -19.06
C ARG A 353 14.57 11.34 -17.53
N GLN A 354 14.24 10.25 -16.85
CA GLN A 354 14.42 10.19 -15.40
C GLN A 354 15.91 10.11 -15.07
N ARG A 355 16.30 10.71 -13.93
CA ARG A 355 17.67 10.53 -13.43
C ARG A 355 17.90 9.03 -13.30
N ALA A 356 19.05 8.56 -13.78
CA ALA A 356 19.33 7.13 -13.83
C ALA A 356 19.09 6.44 -12.48
N ASP A 357 19.24 7.17 -11.37
CA ASP A 357 19.14 6.67 -10.00
C ASP A 357 17.72 6.47 -9.46
N ASP A 358 16.69 7.04 -10.11
CA ASP A 358 15.29 6.86 -9.69
C ASP A 358 14.72 5.49 -10.10
N ILE A 359 15.29 4.90 -11.15
CA ILE A 359 14.87 3.60 -11.68
C ILE A 359 15.73 2.51 -11.04
N THR A 360 15.07 1.66 -10.27
CA THR A 360 15.74 0.60 -9.50
C THR A 360 16.02 -0.63 -10.36
N PHE A 361 16.89 -1.51 -9.87
CA PHE A 361 17.09 -2.83 -10.48
C PHE A 361 15.77 -3.62 -10.57
N TYR A 362 14.95 -3.53 -9.53
CA TYR A 362 13.65 -4.20 -9.48
C TYR A 362 12.73 -3.70 -10.60
N ASP A 363 12.70 -2.40 -10.89
CA ASP A 363 11.86 -1.83 -11.95
C ASP A 363 12.22 -2.40 -13.34
N PHE A 364 13.52 -2.53 -13.62
CA PHE A 364 13.99 -3.19 -14.86
C PHE A 364 13.69 -4.68 -14.89
N ALA A 365 13.92 -5.40 -13.79
CA ALA A 365 13.56 -6.81 -13.68
C ALA A 365 12.06 -7.04 -13.91
N LEU A 366 11.22 -6.19 -13.31
CA LEU A 366 9.77 -6.22 -13.48
C LEU A 366 9.38 -5.93 -14.94
N LEU A 367 9.96 -4.90 -15.58
CA LEU A 367 9.70 -4.60 -16.98
C LEU A 367 10.06 -5.77 -17.89
N LEU A 368 11.25 -6.35 -17.76
CA LEU A 368 11.66 -7.52 -18.55
C LEU A 368 10.70 -8.70 -18.32
N SER A 369 10.31 -8.95 -17.07
CA SER A 369 9.35 -10.02 -16.74
C SER A 369 7.97 -9.81 -17.34
N LEU A 370 7.55 -8.55 -17.52
CA LEU A 370 6.28 -8.18 -18.14
C LEU A 370 6.38 -8.32 -19.66
N LEU A 371 7.46 -7.84 -20.27
CA LEU A 371 7.72 -8.01 -21.71
C LEU A 371 7.78 -9.49 -22.09
N ALA A 372 8.45 -10.32 -21.30
CA ALA A 372 8.55 -11.77 -21.48
C ALA A 372 7.20 -12.52 -21.37
N ARG A 373 6.17 -11.87 -20.81
CA ARG A 373 4.82 -12.42 -20.66
C ARG A 373 3.80 -11.81 -21.63
N LEU A 374 4.21 -10.87 -22.48
CA LEU A 374 3.32 -10.31 -23.49
C LEU A 374 2.85 -11.41 -24.46
N PRO A 375 1.56 -11.41 -24.85
CA PRO A 375 1.07 -12.27 -25.91
C PRO A 375 1.87 -12.05 -27.19
N ARG A 376 2.10 -13.10 -27.97
CA ARG A 376 2.83 -13.02 -29.25
C ARG A 376 2.22 -11.99 -30.22
N SER A 377 0.89 -11.82 -30.19
CA SER A 377 0.18 -10.80 -30.98
C SER A 377 0.55 -9.35 -30.61
N SER A 378 1.02 -9.16 -29.39
CA SER A 378 1.40 -7.87 -28.80
C SER A 378 2.93 -7.75 -28.68
N TRP A 379 3.69 -8.62 -29.33
CA TRP A 379 5.14 -8.53 -29.43
C TRP A 379 5.50 -7.76 -30.70
N THR A 380 6.17 -6.61 -30.55
CA THR A 380 6.59 -5.77 -31.68
C THR A 380 8.07 -5.47 -31.65
N ALA A 381 8.61 -5.01 -32.77
CA ALA A 381 10.00 -4.55 -32.88
C ALA A 381 10.35 -3.52 -31.78
N GLY A 382 9.43 -2.63 -31.43
CA GLY A 382 9.64 -1.68 -30.33
C GLY A 382 9.73 -2.33 -28.94
N ALA A 383 8.98 -3.40 -28.69
CA ALA A 383 9.07 -4.16 -27.43
C ALA A 383 10.38 -4.95 -27.36
N ALA A 384 10.83 -5.52 -28.49
CA ALA A 384 12.11 -6.19 -28.59
C ALA A 384 13.29 -5.22 -28.38
N GLN A 385 13.23 -4.03 -29.00
CA GLN A 385 14.23 -2.98 -28.81
C GLN A 385 14.28 -2.52 -27.35
N LEU A 386 13.11 -2.25 -26.74
CA LEU A 386 13.05 -1.88 -25.33
C LEU A 386 13.66 -2.96 -24.42
N ALA A 387 13.42 -4.24 -24.70
CA ALA A 387 14.03 -5.33 -23.95
C ALA A 387 15.56 -5.31 -24.07
N GLN A 388 16.09 -5.20 -25.29
CA GLN A 388 17.55 -5.13 -25.53
C GLN A 388 18.18 -3.92 -24.84
N ASP A 389 17.53 -2.76 -24.94
CA ASP A 389 18.02 -1.54 -24.34
C ASP A 389 18.08 -1.63 -22.80
N VAL A 390 17.06 -2.25 -22.17
CA VAL A 390 17.04 -2.47 -20.71
C VAL A 390 18.15 -3.43 -20.31
N VAL A 391 18.39 -4.48 -21.10
CA VAL A 391 19.48 -5.43 -20.85
C VAL A 391 20.84 -4.75 -20.91
N SER A 392 21.06 -3.82 -21.85
CA SER A 392 22.33 -3.07 -21.93
C SER A 392 22.57 -2.13 -20.74
N ASP A 393 21.52 -1.59 -20.12
CA ASP A 393 21.65 -0.71 -18.95
C ASP A 393 21.77 -1.48 -17.63
N LEU A 394 21.30 -2.74 -17.62
CA LEU A 394 21.17 -3.56 -16.43
C LEU A 394 22.48 -3.75 -15.64
N PRO A 395 23.65 -3.99 -16.26
CA PRO A 395 24.88 -4.23 -15.52
C PRO A 395 25.30 -3.10 -14.57
N ARG A 396 24.85 -1.87 -14.81
CA ARG A 396 25.12 -0.71 -13.94
C ARG A 396 24.18 -0.65 -12.73
N LYS A 397 23.00 -1.26 -12.83
CA LYS A 397 21.93 -1.19 -11.83
C LYS A 397 21.83 -2.45 -10.97
N ILE A 398 22.41 -3.58 -11.39
CA ILE A 398 22.38 -4.83 -10.62
C ILE A 398 22.90 -4.61 -9.17
N ARG A 399 22.03 -4.95 -8.23
CA ARG A 399 22.26 -4.98 -6.78
C ARG A 399 21.68 -6.27 -6.22
N PHE A 400 22.05 -6.64 -5.00
CA PHE A 400 21.50 -7.84 -4.39
C PHE A 400 20.03 -7.62 -4.03
N ASP A 401 19.15 -8.14 -4.88
CA ASP A 401 17.73 -8.31 -4.62
C ASP A 401 17.36 -9.70 -5.17
N ARG A 402 16.97 -10.60 -4.25
CA ARG A 402 16.65 -11.99 -4.59
C ARG A 402 15.57 -12.08 -5.67
N ASP A 403 14.51 -11.29 -5.55
CA ASP A 403 13.35 -11.40 -6.42
C ASP A 403 13.60 -10.72 -7.76
N ALA A 404 14.30 -9.58 -7.78
CA ALA A 404 14.75 -8.96 -9.03
C ALA A 404 15.73 -9.85 -9.82
N ILE A 405 16.66 -10.55 -9.16
CA ILE A 405 17.55 -11.52 -9.81
C ILE A 405 16.75 -12.65 -10.47
N VAL A 406 15.85 -13.28 -9.72
CA VAL A 406 15.01 -14.37 -10.25
C VAL A 406 14.16 -13.90 -11.43
N MET A 407 13.54 -12.74 -11.31
CA MET A 407 12.71 -12.16 -12.39
C MET A 407 13.54 -11.85 -13.63
N THR A 408 14.72 -11.26 -13.46
CA THR A 408 15.63 -10.94 -14.55
C THR A 408 16.07 -12.19 -15.30
N ILE A 409 16.71 -13.14 -14.61
CA ILE A 409 17.26 -14.35 -15.22
C ILE A 409 16.14 -15.20 -15.88
N GLY A 410 14.99 -15.31 -15.21
CA GLY A 410 13.82 -15.99 -15.77
C GLY A 410 13.23 -15.29 -17.00
N ALA A 411 13.23 -13.95 -17.03
CA ALA A 411 12.76 -13.17 -18.17
C ALA A 411 13.72 -13.27 -19.36
N LEU A 412 15.03 -13.16 -19.12
CA LEU A 412 16.09 -13.28 -20.12
C LEU A 412 15.99 -14.61 -20.87
N ARG A 413 15.87 -15.71 -20.13
CA ARG A 413 15.66 -17.05 -20.72
C ARG A 413 14.39 -17.09 -21.58
N LYS A 414 13.27 -16.52 -21.12
CA LYS A 414 12.02 -16.52 -21.88
C LYS A 414 12.08 -15.67 -23.14
N LEU A 415 12.90 -14.62 -23.13
CA LEU A 415 13.13 -13.71 -24.25
C LEU A 415 14.24 -14.21 -25.19
N ASP A 416 14.89 -15.33 -24.87
CA ASP A 416 16.04 -15.87 -25.60
C ASP A 416 17.24 -14.89 -25.65
N ILE A 417 17.38 -14.05 -24.61
CA ILE A 417 18.46 -13.06 -24.47
C ILE A 417 19.47 -13.59 -23.45
N TYR A 418 20.72 -13.82 -23.88
CA TYR A 418 21.79 -14.36 -23.04
C TYR A 418 22.97 -13.38 -23.02
N ASP A 419 22.91 -12.43 -22.10
CA ASP A 419 23.99 -11.46 -21.86
C ASP A 419 24.93 -11.98 -20.74
N THR A 420 26.17 -12.29 -21.10
CA THR A 420 27.16 -12.87 -20.20
C THR A 420 27.48 -11.97 -19.00
N GLU A 421 27.50 -10.64 -19.19
CA GLU A 421 27.82 -9.70 -18.10
C GLU A 421 26.71 -9.69 -17.04
N VAL A 422 25.44 -9.66 -17.46
CA VAL A 422 24.29 -9.73 -16.57
C VAL A 422 24.26 -11.04 -15.79
N PHE A 423 24.42 -12.18 -16.47
CA PHE A 423 24.40 -13.49 -15.82
C PHE A 423 25.55 -13.67 -14.83
N SER A 424 26.76 -13.19 -15.18
CA SER A 424 27.95 -13.26 -14.31
C SER A 424 27.80 -12.38 -13.07
N LYS A 425 27.30 -11.15 -13.22
CA LYS A 425 27.01 -10.27 -12.07
C LYS A 425 25.94 -10.86 -11.15
N CYS A 426 24.86 -11.42 -11.71
CA CYS A 426 23.84 -12.09 -10.92
C CYS A 426 24.39 -13.32 -10.19
N GLU A 427 25.20 -14.14 -10.86
CA GLU A 427 25.88 -15.29 -10.25
C GLU A 427 26.75 -14.86 -9.07
N GLY A 428 27.62 -13.87 -9.26
CA GLY A 428 28.49 -13.37 -8.20
C GLY A 428 27.71 -12.92 -6.97
N LEU A 429 26.55 -12.26 -7.16
CA LEU A 429 25.66 -11.85 -6.07
C LEU A 429 24.98 -13.03 -5.39
N ILE A 430 24.52 -14.04 -6.14
CA ILE A 430 23.92 -15.27 -5.59
C ILE A 430 24.95 -16.03 -4.74
N LEU A 431 26.15 -16.25 -5.29
CA LEU A 431 27.21 -17.01 -4.65
C LEU A 431 27.84 -16.28 -3.47
N LYS A 432 27.87 -14.94 -3.47
CA LYS A 432 28.28 -14.13 -2.31
C LYS A 432 27.25 -14.18 -1.18
N ASN A 433 25.94 -14.28 -1.51
CA ASN A 433 24.84 -14.18 -0.56
C ASN A 433 24.01 -15.48 -0.43
N ARG A 434 24.65 -16.66 -0.53
CA ARG A 434 23.97 -17.98 -0.62
C ARG A 434 22.83 -18.17 0.39
N LYS A 435 23.08 -17.91 1.68
CA LYS A 435 22.08 -18.09 2.75
C LYS A 435 20.89 -17.14 2.61
N ALA A 436 21.16 -15.86 2.34
CA ALA A 436 20.13 -14.84 2.16
C ALA A 436 19.29 -15.11 0.90
N PHE A 437 19.93 -15.55 -0.18
CA PHE A 437 19.27 -15.90 -1.43
C PHE A 437 18.31 -17.09 -1.29
N MET A 438 18.73 -18.15 -0.57
CA MET A 438 17.92 -19.37 -0.42
C MET A 438 16.78 -19.23 0.61
N ARG A 439 16.83 -18.23 1.49
CA ARG A 439 15.81 -18.01 2.53
C ARG A 439 14.47 -17.68 1.87
N GLY A 440 13.45 -18.51 2.10
CA GLY A 440 12.10 -18.30 1.59
C GLY A 440 11.94 -18.44 0.06
N LEU A 441 12.99 -18.84 -0.66
CA LEU A 441 12.88 -19.06 -2.11
C LEU A 441 12.10 -20.35 -2.39
N ARG A 442 11.04 -20.27 -3.18
CA ARG A 442 10.21 -21.42 -3.54
C ARG A 442 10.92 -22.35 -4.55
N TYR A 443 10.52 -23.62 -4.56
CA TYR A 443 11.07 -24.64 -5.46
C TYR A 443 10.91 -24.28 -6.95
N ASP A 444 9.74 -23.79 -7.37
CA ASP A 444 9.47 -23.39 -8.75
C ASP A 444 10.43 -22.27 -9.23
N ARG A 445 10.67 -21.26 -8.40
CA ARG A 445 11.61 -20.17 -8.72
C ARG A 445 13.04 -20.69 -8.86
N LEU A 446 13.42 -21.65 -8.03
CA LEU A 446 14.73 -22.30 -8.10
C LEU A 446 14.89 -23.12 -9.40
N THR A 447 13.84 -23.82 -9.86
CA THR A 447 13.86 -24.53 -11.15
C THR A 447 13.97 -23.58 -12.35
N VAL A 448 13.33 -22.41 -12.29
CA VAL A 448 13.44 -21.39 -13.34
C VAL A 448 14.89 -20.90 -13.48
N LEU A 449 15.56 -20.65 -12.35
CA LEU A 449 16.96 -20.25 -12.31
C LEU A 449 17.89 -21.34 -12.85
N GLN A 450 17.75 -22.58 -12.36
CA GLN A 450 18.61 -23.68 -12.79
C GLN A 450 18.55 -23.83 -14.31
N ALA A 451 17.35 -23.91 -14.86
CA ALA A 451 17.19 -24.12 -16.28
C ALA A 451 17.53 -22.87 -17.14
N ALA A 452 17.69 -21.68 -16.54
CA ALA A 452 18.27 -20.52 -17.22
C ALA A 452 19.80 -20.58 -17.26
N TYR A 453 20.43 -20.92 -16.13
CA TYR A 453 21.89 -21.10 -16.06
C TYR A 453 22.36 -22.33 -16.84
N GLU A 454 21.54 -23.37 -16.94
CA GLU A 454 21.80 -24.51 -17.81
C GLU A 454 21.75 -24.10 -19.29
N ALA A 455 20.78 -23.27 -19.68
CA ALA A 455 20.64 -22.83 -21.06
C ALA A 455 21.80 -21.92 -21.51
N ILE A 456 22.27 -21.00 -20.66
CA ILE A 456 23.46 -20.20 -20.98
C ILE A 456 24.73 -21.07 -20.99
N ALA A 457 24.84 -22.05 -20.08
CA ALA A 457 25.98 -22.97 -20.06
C ALA A 457 26.03 -23.88 -21.30
N GLN A 458 24.89 -24.29 -21.84
CA GLN A 458 24.82 -25.02 -23.11
C GLN A 458 25.20 -24.15 -24.31
N ARG A 459 24.85 -22.86 -24.27
CA ARG A 459 25.20 -21.91 -25.34
C ARG A 459 26.68 -21.53 -25.34
N ASP A 460 27.25 -21.33 -24.15
CA ASP A 460 28.66 -21.02 -23.96
C ASP A 460 29.54 -22.29 -23.95
N ALA A 461 28.94 -23.47 -24.16
CA ALA A 461 29.68 -24.72 -24.26
C ALA A 461 30.58 -24.69 -25.50
N PRO A 462 31.87 -25.07 -25.37
CA PRO A 462 32.76 -25.13 -26.51
C PRO A 462 32.28 -26.18 -27.52
N PRO A 463 32.57 -26.00 -28.83
CA PRO A 463 32.29 -27.02 -29.83
C PRO A 463 33.02 -28.33 -29.49
N PRO A 464 32.43 -29.50 -29.82
CA PRO A 464 32.90 -30.82 -29.36
C PRO A 464 34.33 -31.19 -29.80
N ASP A 465 34.93 -30.45 -30.73
CA ASP A 465 36.24 -30.73 -31.32
C ASP A 465 37.37 -29.79 -30.85
N SER A 466 37.17 -28.99 -29.79
CA SER A 466 38.22 -28.11 -29.22
C SER A 466 39.20 -28.90 -28.32
N PRO A 467 40.50 -29.00 -28.66
CA PRO A 467 41.46 -29.85 -27.94
C PRO A 467 41.90 -29.33 -26.56
N ASP A 468 41.62 -28.07 -26.23
CA ASP A 468 42.30 -27.33 -25.14
C ASP A 468 41.42 -26.96 -23.94
N MET A 469 40.18 -27.47 -23.81
CA MET A 469 39.34 -27.18 -22.62
C MET A 469 38.83 -28.44 -21.92
N THR A 470 39.09 -28.49 -20.62
CA THR A 470 38.57 -29.53 -19.72
C THR A 470 37.15 -29.17 -19.26
N PRO A 471 36.33 -30.13 -18.79
CA PRO A 471 35.02 -29.85 -18.20
C PRO A 471 35.04 -28.89 -16.99
N ASP A 472 36.23 -28.57 -16.48
CA ASP A 472 36.48 -27.61 -15.40
C ASP A 472 36.44 -26.15 -15.87
N ASP A 473 36.47 -25.87 -17.19
CA ASP A 473 36.54 -24.52 -17.77
C ASP A 473 35.16 -23.85 -17.98
N ASN A 474 34.06 -24.50 -17.57
CA ASN A 474 32.72 -23.90 -17.67
C ASN A 474 32.54 -22.78 -16.63
N PRO A 475 32.33 -21.51 -17.06
CA PRO A 475 32.22 -20.37 -16.15
C PRO A 475 31.01 -20.47 -15.21
N TRP A 476 29.99 -21.25 -15.58
CA TRP A 476 28.73 -21.40 -14.85
C TRP A 476 28.68 -22.62 -13.93
N ARG A 477 29.79 -23.35 -13.78
CA ARG A 477 29.83 -24.63 -13.04
C ARG A 477 29.46 -24.47 -11.57
N ASP A 478 29.92 -23.41 -10.93
CA ASP A 478 29.74 -23.20 -9.49
C ASP A 478 28.29 -22.85 -9.16
N ILE A 479 27.66 -21.97 -9.93
CA ILE A 479 26.23 -21.69 -9.80
C ILE A 479 25.39 -22.92 -10.14
N HIS A 480 25.75 -23.70 -11.16
CA HIS A 480 25.01 -24.92 -11.51
C HIS A 480 25.07 -25.96 -10.39
N ARG A 481 26.26 -26.22 -9.81
CA ARG A 481 26.41 -27.10 -8.63
C ARG A 481 25.60 -26.59 -7.44
N PHE A 482 25.68 -25.29 -7.16
CA PHE A 482 24.95 -24.67 -6.06
C PHE A 482 23.43 -24.83 -6.23
N LEU A 483 22.87 -24.54 -7.41
CA LEU A 483 21.44 -24.65 -7.67
C LEU A 483 20.97 -26.10 -7.63
N THR A 484 21.72 -27.02 -8.25
CA THR A 484 21.39 -28.45 -8.31
C THR A 484 21.39 -29.08 -6.91
N TRP A 485 22.42 -28.83 -6.10
CA TRP A 485 22.50 -29.30 -4.71
C TRP A 485 21.27 -28.87 -3.88
N ASN A 486 20.84 -27.62 -4.05
CA ASN A 486 19.68 -27.10 -3.33
C ASN A 486 18.33 -27.62 -3.86
N LEU A 487 18.26 -28.00 -5.14
CA LEU A 487 17.06 -28.63 -5.71
C LEU A 487 16.91 -30.07 -5.24
N ASP A 488 18.01 -30.83 -5.22
CA ASP A 488 18.02 -32.22 -4.77
C ASP A 488 17.66 -32.32 -3.28
N GLY A 489 18.18 -31.40 -2.46
CA GLY A 489 17.82 -31.30 -1.04
C GLY A 489 16.37 -30.83 -0.77
N ARG A 490 15.66 -30.31 -1.78
CA ARG A 490 14.28 -29.77 -1.68
C ARG A 490 13.26 -30.52 -2.52
N GLN A 491 13.62 -31.65 -3.15
CA GLN A 491 12.67 -32.40 -3.95
C GLN A 491 11.42 -32.70 -3.10
N PRO A 492 10.22 -32.38 -3.60
CA PRO A 492 9.02 -32.86 -2.95
C PRO A 492 9.11 -34.39 -2.96
N ARG A 493 9.00 -35.02 -1.77
CA ARG A 493 8.79 -36.47 -1.67
C ARG A 493 7.53 -36.81 -2.47
N LYS A 494 7.67 -37.06 -3.77
CA LYS A 494 6.59 -37.57 -4.60
C LYS A 494 6.17 -38.89 -3.98
N ALA A 495 4.86 -39.04 -3.83
CA ALA A 495 4.20 -40.24 -3.39
C ALA A 495 4.75 -41.47 -4.14
N ALA A 496 5.69 -42.16 -3.51
CA ALA A 496 6.20 -43.45 -3.95
C ALA A 496 5.54 -44.57 -3.14
N HIS A 497 4.21 -44.50 -2.95
CA HIS A 497 3.39 -45.63 -2.51
C HIS A 497 1.96 -45.36 -2.95
N LEU A 498 1.58 -45.82 -4.15
CA LEU A 498 0.25 -46.37 -4.44
C LEU A 498 0.21 -46.93 -5.86
N HIS A 499 -0.15 -48.22 -5.92
CA HIS A 499 -0.52 -49.02 -7.09
C HIS A 499 0.60 -49.57 -7.99
N GLN A 500 1.25 -50.63 -7.49
CA GLN A 500 1.26 -51.89 -8.26
C GLN A 500 0.69 -52.98 -7.36
N VAL A 501 -0.44 -53.55 -7.78
CA VAL A 501 -1.02 -54.78 -7.23
C VAL A 501 -0.43 -55.93 -8.04
N PRO A 502 0.24 -56.92 -7.44
CA PRO A 502 0.36 -58.23 -8.05
C PRO A 502 -0.61 -59.19 -7.35
N HIS A 503 -1.50 -59.80 -8.15
CA HIS A 503 -2.26 -60.99 -7.75
C HIS A 503 -1.30 -62.18 -7.55
N PRO A 504 -1.65 -63.15 -6.68
CA PRO A 504 -0.77 -64.22 -6.25
C PRO A 504 -0.90 -65.43 -7.19
N GLU A 505 0.18 -66.18 -7.41
CA GLU A 505 0.19 -67.65 -7.35
C GLU A 505 1.57 -68.24 -7.66
N GLN A 506 1.87 -69.33 -6.95
CA GLN A 506 2.93 -70.34 -7.13
C GLN A 506 4.25 -70.17 -6.33
N GLN A 507 4.25 -70.81 -5.16
CA GLN A 507 5.43 -71.41 -4.52
C GLN A 507 6.03 -72.50 -5.43
N PRO A 508 7.33 -72.84 -5.27
CA PRO A 508 7.66 -73.93 -4.35
C PRO A 508 8.86 -73.67 -3.42
N GLN A 509 8.65 -74.11 -2.17
CA GLN A 509 9.56 -74.67 -1.15
C GLN A 509 11.08 -74.66 -1.37
N GLY A 510 11.82 -74.23 -0.34
CA GLY A 510 13.21 -74.68 -0.12
C GLY A 510 14.06 -73.86 0.85
N ALA A 511 14.23 -74.40 2.06
CA ALA A 511 15.38 -74.26 2.97
C ALA A 511 15.69 -72.92 3.70
N SER A 512 15.41 -72.99 5.01
CA SER A 512 15.99 -72.29 6.15
C SER A 512 17.49 -71.95 6.09
N SER A 513 17.83 -70.68 6.36
CA SER A 513 19.02 -70.28 7.13
C SER A 513 18.85 -68.89 7.75
N ALA A 514 19.25 -68.78 9.01
CA ALA A 514 18.97 -67.69 9.93
C ALA A 514 19.93 -66.47 9.84
N SER A 515 19.48 -65.35 10.43
CA SER A 515 20.21 -64.17 10.99
C SER A 515 20.07 -62.83 10.22
N PRO A 516 20.29 -61.67 10.86
CA PRO A 516 19.54 -61.11 12.00
C PRO A 516 19.08 -59.65 11.77
N LEU A 517 18.32 -59.11 12.73
CA LEU A 517 17.84 -57.73 12.82
C LEU A 517 18.96 -56.69 12.64
N ARG A 518 18.76 -55.70 11.76
CA ARG A 518 19.62 -54.51 11.64
C ARG A 518 19.36 -53.56 12.80
N THR A 519 20.37 -53.38 13.64
CA THR A 519 20.56 -52.28 14.59
C THR A 519 20.75 -50.96 13.83
N GLY A 520 20.14 -49.88 14.32
CA GLY A 520 20.33 -48.53 13.79
C GLY A 520 21.28 -47.74 14.68
N GLU A 521 22.46 -47.43 14.17
CA GLU A 521 23.42 -46.50 14.78
C GLU A 521 22.93 -45.05 14.62
N VAL A 522 22.89 -44.26 15.70
CA VAL A 522 22.61 -42.83 15.64
C VAL A 522 23.89 -42.06 15.96
N PHE A 523 24.27 -41.16 15.05
CA PHE A 523 25.41 -40.26 15.22
C PHE A 523 24.97 -38.99 15.93
N VAL A 524 25.57 -38.70 17.08
CA VAL A 524 25.35 -37.45 17.82
C VAL A 524 26.55 -36.55 17.59
N HIS A 525 26.28 -35.35 17.08
CA HIS A 525 27.29 -34.32 16.87
C HIS A 525 27.21 -33.29 18.01
N THR A 526 28.32 -33.10 18.71
CA THR A 526 28.45 -32.05 19.73
C THR A 526 29.58 -31.10 19.37
N TYR A 527 29.38 -29.82 19.70
CA TYR A 527 30.37 -28.79 19.48
C TYR A 527 30.69 -28.11 20.81
N SER A 528 31.96 -28.10 21.18
CA SER A 528 32.49 -27.42 22.36
C SER A 528 33.57 -26.43 21.93
N ALA A 529 33.63 -25.27 22.61
CA ALA A 529 34.62 -24.23 22.33
C ALA A 529 36.06 -24.65 22.66
N GLU A 530 36.26 -25.63 23.52
CA GLU A 530 37.59 -26.10 23.94
C GLU A 530 38.09 -27.33 23.15
N GLU A 531 37.19 -28.18 22.64
CA GLU A 531 37.56 -29.45 22.00
C GLU A 531 37.13 -29.57 20.52
N GLY A 532 36.47 -28.56 19.96
CA GLY A 532 36.02 -28.56 18.57
C GLY A 532 34.89 -29.56 18.28
N PHE A 533 34.71 -29.90 17.00
CA PHE A 533 33.63 -30.76 16.51
C PHE A 533 33.93 -32.23 16.78
N GLN A 534 33.06 -32.91 17.53
CA GLN A 534 33.16 -34.36 17.76
C GLN A 534 31.88 -35.07 17.32
N THR A 535 32.06 -36.26 16.75
CA THR A 535 30.98 -37.17 16.36
C THR A 535 31.13 -38.45 17.16
N ARG A 536 30.10 -38.86 17.88
CA ARG A 536 30.05 -40.16 18.57
C ARG A 536 28.85 -40.97 18.10
N THR A 537 29.07 -42.27 17.95
CA THR A 537 28.03 -43.26 17.60
C THR A 537 27.43 -43.80 18.88
N VAL A 538 26.10 -43.80 18.99
CA VAL A 538 25.39 -44.43 20.12
C VAL A 538 24.43 -45.48 19.58
N ASP A 539 24.56 -46.70 20.10
CA ASP A 539 23.71 -47.83 19.77
C ASP A 539 22.41 -47.80 20.57
N LEU A 540 21.29 -47.91 19.88
CA LEU A 540 19.97 -48.06 20.51
C LEU A 540 19.57 -49.52 20.46
N LEU A 541 19.61 -50.22 21.61
CA LEU A 541 18.63 -51.22 22.09
C LEU A 541 19.13 -51.97 23.35
N HIS A 542 18.66 -51.59 24.54
CA HIS A 542 17.86 -52.45 25.43
C HIS A 542 17.25 -51.66 26.60
N SER A 543 16.02 -52.03 26.90
CA SER A 543 15.15 -51.66 27.99
C SER A 543 15.75 -51.91 29.39
N GLY A 544 15.40 -51.05 30.34
CA GLY A 544 15.56 -51.32 31.77
C GLY A 544 15.85 -50.03 32.53
N GLY A 545 14.94 -49.61 33.41
CA GLY A 545 15.01 -48.33 34.10
C GLY A 545 16.28 -48.15 34.90
N GLU A 546 17.05 -47.12 34.56
CA GLU A 546 18.05 -46.43 35.38
C GLU A 546 18.65 -45.28 34.55
N ALA A 547 17.80 -44.38 34.05
CA ALA A 547 18.23 -43.15 33.37
C ALA A 547 17.26 -41.97 33.59
N GLU A 548 16.43 -42.04 34.64
CA GLU A 548 15.50 -40.97 35.01
C GLU A 548 16.00 -40.17 36.23
N HIS A 549 17.12 -40.57 36.83
CA HIS A 549 17.69 -39.90 38.01
C HIS A 549 18.72 -38.81 37.68
N ASP A 550 19.31 -38.80 36.47
CA ASP A 550 20.37 -37.83 36.11
C ASP A 550 19.91 -36.66 35.21
N LEU A 551 18.67 -36.69 34.72
CA LEU A 551 18.10 -35.59 33.91
C LEU A 551 17.20 -34.63 34.71
N GLN A 552 16.90 -34.93 35.98
CA GLN A 552 16.10 -34.05 36.85
C GLN A 552 16.92 -33.00 37.62
N HIS A 553 18.25 -32.98 37.50
CA HIS A 553 19.10 -32.00 38.22
C HIS A 553 19.53 -30.78 37.40
N MET A 554 19.16 -30.70 36.11
CA MET A 554 19.66 -29.64 35.22
C MET A 554 18.60 -28.61 34.80
N PHE A 555 17.30 -28.86 35.00
CA PHE A 555 16.24 -27.90 34.69
C PHE A 555 15.14 -27.89 35.75
N GLY A 556 15.28 -27.01 36.74
CA GLY A 556 14.25 -26.73 37.74
C GLY A 556 13.04 -25.99 37.15
N ARG A 557 11.90 -26.69 37.11
CA ARG A 557 10.53 -26.31 37.54
C ARG A 557 10.32 -24.84 38.00
N ARG A 558 9.27 -24.09 37.63
CA ARG A 558 7.79 -24.24 37.77
C ARG A 558 7.13 -23.01 37.12
N ASP A 559 5.82 -22.85 36.90
CA ASP A 559 4.59 -23.63 36.72
C ASP A 559 3.52 -22.53 36.44
N GLY A 560 2.48 -22.81 35.65
CA GLY A 560 1.35 -21.89 35.51
C GLY A 560 0.40 -22.23 34.37
N GLU A 561 -0.63 -23.00 34.69
CA GLU A 561 -1.66 -23.62 33.85
C GLU A 561 -2.60 -22.66 33.11
N GLY A 562 -3.23 -23.15 32.03
CA GLY A 562 -4.45 -22.57 31.46
C GLY A 562 -4.73 -22.96 30.02
N GLY A 563 -5.32 -24.15 29.81
CA GLY A 563 -5.65 -24.67 28.49
C GLY A 563 -6.83 -23.96 27.80
N GLY A 564 -6.75 -23.85 26.47
CA GLY A 564 -7.84 -23.37 25.62
C GLY A 564 -7.61 -23.76 24.16
N LYS A 565 -8.41 -24.72 23.68
CA LYS A 565 -8.45 -25.21 22.30
C LYS A 565 -8.65 -24.07 21.30
N THR A 566 -7.79 -23.95 20.29
CA THR A 566 -8.15 -23.28 19.02
C THR A 566 -7.72 -24.15 17.85
N GLY A 567 -8.71 -24.51 17.03
CA GLY A 567 -8.50 -25.22 15.78
C GLY A 567 -7.76 -24.33 14.78
N SER A 568 -6.74 -24.89 14.15
CA SER A 568 -6.03 -24.25 13.04
C SER A 568 -6.97 -24.15 11.85
N VAL A 569 -7.43 -22.92 11.57
CA VAL A 569 -8.11 -22.56 10.33
C VAL A 569 -7.04 -22.32 9.26
N TYR A 570 -7.19 -23.06 8.15
CA TYR A 570 -6.31 -23.04 6.99
C TYR A 570 -6.53 -21.77 6.16
N PHE A 571 -5.53 -20.89 6.07
CA PHE A 571 -5.54 -19.72 5.18
C PHE A 571 -4.73 -20.02 3.90
N PRO A 572 -5.27 -19.82 2.68
CA PRO A 572 -4.46 -19.85 1.47
C PRO A 572 -3.83 -18.47 1.20
N GLU A 573 -2.53 -18.51 0.87
CA GLU A 573 -1.80 -17.66 -0.07
C GLU A 573 -1.95 -16.13 0.01
N ILE A 574 -0.95 -15.49 0.64
CA ILE A 574 -0.58 -14.10 0.39
C ILE A 574 0.72 -14.13 -0.43
N GLU A 575 0.64 -13.88 -1.75
CA GLU A 575 1.80 -13.40 -2.49
C GLU A 575 2.16 -12.04 -1.88
N LEU A 576 3.31 -11.99 -1.19
CA LEU A 576 3.90 -10.78 -0.62
C LEU A 576 3.79 -9.61 -1.61
N MET A 577 2.87 -8.70 -1.29
CA MET A 577 2.80 -7.35 -1.83
C MET A 577 3.79 -6.52 -1.03
N ASP A 578 5.01 -6.42 -1.52
CA ASP A 578 5.94 -5.36 -1.14
C ASP A 578 6.28 -4.56 -2.40
N LEU A 579 6.13 -3.23 -2.28
CA LEU A 579 7.05 -2.19 -2.75
C LEU A 579 6.32 -0.83 -2.76
N SER A 580 6.29 -0.20 -1.58
CA SER A 580 6.41 1.24 -1.42
C SER A 580 6.95 1.58 -0.02
N ALA A 581 8.10 1.01 0.35
CA ALA A 581 8.86 1.42 1.53
C ALA A 581 10.29 0.83 1.49
N GLU A 582 11.19 1.43 0.70
CA GLU A 582 12.64 1.29 0.93
C GLU A 582 13.30 2.66 0.76
N GLU A 583 13.19 3.49 1.80
CA GLU A 583 14.22 4.48 2.12
C GLU A 583 14.40 4.49 3.64
N GLY A 584 15.65 4.34 4.09
CA GLY A 584 16.03 4.51 5.50
C GLY A 584 16.51 3.23 6.17
N ARG A 585 17.77 2.86 5.90
CA ARG A 585 18.73 2.30 6.88
C ARG A 585 20.08 2.12 6.20
N ASP A 586 20.99 3.04 6.43
CA ASP A 586 22.39 2.66 6.59
C ASP A 586 23.05 3.59 7.61
N SER A 587 23.57 2.99 8.68
CA SER A 587 24.31 3.62 9.74
C SER A 587 25.78 3.24 9.57
N GLY A 588 26.61 4.18 9.13
CA GLY A 588 28.05 4.01 9.03
C GLY A 588 28.73 5.36 9.19
N SER A 589 29.34 5.55 10.35
CA SER A 589 30.14 6.72 10.73
C SER A 589 31.32 6.95 9.79
N GLY A 590 31.49 8.20 9.36
CA GLY A 590 32.68 8.66 8.64
C GLY A 590 32.55 10.15 8.33
N SER A 591 33.12 10.96 9.21
CA SER A 591 33.33 12.40 9.06
C SER A 591 34.14 12.71 7.80
N ASP A 592 33.65 13.63 6.96
CA ASP A 592 34.44 14.74 6.41
C ASP A 592 33.55 15.76 5.69
N GLU A 593 33.83 17.03 5.97
CA GLU A 593 33.15 18.22 5.46
C GLU A 593 33.34 18.40 3.96
N ILE A 594 32.24 18.49 3.19
CA ILE A 594 32.21 19.24 1.93
C ILE A 594 30.90 20.04 1.86
N LYS A 595 31.04 21.36 1.93
CA LYS A 595 30.00 22.34 1.59
C LYS A 595 29.70 22.27 0.09
N GLY A 596 28.42 22.10 -0.25
CA GLY A 596 27.92 22.18 -1.61
C GLY A 596 26.40 22.30 -1.57
N GLU A 597 25.92 23.54 -1.66
CA GLU A 597 24.52 23.87 -1.94
C GLU A 597 24.12 23.21 -3.27
N GLY A 598 23.01 22.47 -3.27
CA GLY A 598 22.53 21.75 -4.44
C GLY A 598 21.15 21.18 -4.18
N GLU A 599 20.15 21.84 -4.75
CA GLU A 599 18.72 21.66 -4.58
C GLU A 599 18.27 20.21 -4.80
N GLY A 600 17.50 19.69 -3.83
CA GLY A 600 16.92 18.36 -3.87
C GLY A 600 15.70 18.30 -4.79
N GLU A 601 15.72 17.36 -5.74
CA GLU A 601 14.55 16.98 -6.52
C GLU A 601 14.29 15.49 -6.27
N GLY A 602 13.37 15.21 -5.34
CA GLY A 602 12.67 13.94 -5.26
C GLY A 602 11.24 14.16 -5.76
N GLU A 603 10.73 13.28 -6.62
CA GLU A 603 9.30 13.03 -6.91
C GLU A 603 8.26 14.14 -6.55
N GLY A 604 8.45 15.37 -7.03
CA GLY A 604 7.60 16.54 -6.74
C GLY A 604 6.22 16.53 -7.42
N ALA A 605 5.58 15.38 -7.65
CA ALA A 605 4.35 15.29 -8.46
C ALA A 605 3.12 14.75 -7.71
N ASP A 606 3.29 14.09 -6.56
CA ASP A 606 2.19 13.86 -5.59
C ASP A 606 2.12 14.98 -4.53
N GLU A 607 3.15 15.84 -4.43
CA GLU A 607 3.21 16.96 -3.47
C GLU A 607 2.29 18.13 -3.87
N ALA A 608 2.17 18.45 -5.16
CA ALA A 608 1.26 19.49 -5.64
C ALA A 608 -0.22 19.08 -5.61
N ALA A 609 -0.53 17.79 -5.81
CA ALA A 609 -1.91 17.27 -5.77
C ALA A 609 -2.50 17.23 -4.35
N ILE A 610 -1.65 17.30 -3.31
CA ILE A 610 -2.01 17.36 -1.89
C ILE A 610 -2.00 18.81 -1.36
N GLU A 611 -1.20 19.71 -1.93
CA GLU A 611 -1.30 21.16 -1.70
C GLU A 611 -2.64 21.74 -2.24
N GLU A 612 -3.18 21.18 -3.34
CA GLU A 612 -4.44 21.61 -3.97
C GLU A 612 -5.74 21.03 -3.34
N GLU A 613 -5.80 19.79 -2.81
CA GLU A 613 -7.08 19.17 -2.35
C GLU A 613 -7.61 19.65 -0.96
N LEU A 614 -7.00 20.63 -0.26
CA LEU A 614 -7.45 21.00 1.10
C LEU A 614 -7.14 22.41 1.62
N VAL A 615 -6.48 23.26 0.83
CA VAL A 615 -6.88 24.67 0.81
C VAL A 615 -8.34 24.77 0.32
N GLU A 616 -8.78 23.88 -0.59
CA GLU A 616 -10.16 23.78 -1.08
C GLU A 616 -11.23 23.29 -0.08
N GLN A 617 -10.89 22.82 1.13
CA GLN A 617 -11.91 22.71 2.20
C GLN A 617 -11.82 23.84 3.24
N GLU A 618 -10.79 24.70 3.19
CA GLU A 618 -10.88 26.04 3.79
C GLU A 618 -12.08 26.82 3.19
N GLU A 619 -12.60 26.42 2.01
CA GLU A 619 -13.84 26.97 1.44
C GLU A 619 -15.15 26.25 1.84
N THR A 620 -15.16 24.96 2.25
CA THR A 620 -16.45 24.22 2.34
C THR A 620 -17.37 24.53 3.52
N THR A 621 -16.95 25.22 4.58
CA THR A 621 -17.89 25.50 5.72
C THR A 621 -17.65 26.78 6.50
N GLU A 622 -16.65 27.59 6.13
CA GLU A 622 -16.59 29.00 6.54
C GLU A 622 -17.52 29.85 5.66
N GLN A 623 -17.78 29.43 4.41
CA GLN A 623 -19.14 29.53 3.88
C GLN A 623 -20.05 28.71 4.81
N LYS A 624 -20.68 29.37 5.77
CA LYS A 624 -22.13 29.41 5.91
C LYS A 624 -22.57 29.72 7.33
N ARG A 625 -21.73 29.51 8.36
CA ARG A 625 -22.12 29.83 9.74
C ARG A 625 -21.89 31.29 10.12
N ASP A 626 -20.74 31.87 9.79
CA ASP A 626 -20.46 33.23 10.24
C ASP A 626 -21.28 34.27 9.46
N THR A 627 -21.67 33.94 8.24
CA THR A 627 -22.57 34.74 7.42
C THR A 627 -24.07 34.58 7.79
N GLU A 628 -24.49 33.51 8.49
CA GLU A 628 -25.88 33.35 9.01
C GLU A 628 -26.07 33.84 10.45
N ARG A 629 -25.04 33.80 11.31
CA ARG A 629 -25.18 34.24 12.72
C ARG A 629 -25.08 35.75 12.93
N ASP A 630 -24.20 36.45 12.24
CA ASP A 630 -24.08 37.92 12.44
C ASP A 630 -25.15 38.72 11.66
N SER A 631 -26.00 38.05 10.88
CA SER A 631 -27.12 38.67 10.16
C SER A 631 -28.50 38.40 10.79
N THR A 632 -28.60 37.61 11.89
CA THR A 632 -29.87 37.29 12.56
C THR A 632 -29.88 37.40 14.10
N SER A 633 -28.95 38.10 14.74
CA SER A 633 -29.01 38.41 16.19
C SER A 633 -28.58 39.82 16.55
#